data_AF-A0A915L5Y6-F1
#
_entry.id   AF-A0A915L5Y6-F1
#
_cell.length_a   1.000
_cell.length_b   1.000
_cell.length_c   1.000
_cell.angle_alpha   90.00
_cell.angle_beta   90.00
_cell.angle_gamma   90.00
#
_symmetry.space_group_name_H-M   'P 1'
#
loop_
_entity.id
_entity.type
_entity.pdbx_description
1 polymer ?
#
loop_
_entity_poly.entity_id
_entity_poly.type
_entity_poly.pdbx_seq_one_letter_code
_entity_poly.pdbx_strand_id
1 'polypeptide(L)'
;KVNKKLDAISSAASYLAIGDIIEKQIRTDGNWSLLNDQAIFSVVAPAEKVKGYLKGAAQFPQWFGKNSKQNKFSRMLGQIQMHTCLKISCNTKSFNLDYAPVFREKLLKPLLKSEKDGPRTSFNVLQYYDLTKEDMDDILELTQYPDTKDSFSKVSTKKTSAI
;
A
#
# COMPACT_ATOMS: atom_id res chain seq x y z
N LYS A 1 -34.92 -6.75 -7.74
CA LYS A 1 -34.27 -5.64 -8.48
C LYS A 1 -32.80 -5.43 -8.11
N VAL A 2 -32.35 -5.74 -6.88
CA VAL A 2 -30.94 -5.62 -6.44
C VAL A 2 -30.00 -6.62 -7.14
N ASN A 3 -30.40 -7.89 -7.28
CA ASN A 3 -29.58 -8.92 -7.96
C ASN A 3 -29.17 -8.52 -9.39
N LYS A 4 -30.11 -8.13 -10.25
CA LYS A 4 -29.80 -7.78 -11.65
C LYS A 4 -28.72 -6.68 -11.82
N LYS A 5 -28.63 -5.74 -10.88
CA LYS A 5 -27.58 -4.69 -10.91
C LYS A 5 -26.22 -5.23 -10.49
N LEU A 6 -26.20 -6.04 -9.42
CA LEU A 6 -24.97 -6.69 -8.96
C LEU A 6 -24.46 -7.69 -10.01
N ASP A 7 -25.34 -8.45 -10.65
CA ASP A 7 -25.00 -9.38 -11.73
C ASP A 7 -24.36 -8.65 -12.94
N ALA A 8 -24.91 -7.48 -13.30
CA ALA A 8 -24.36 -6.64 -14.36
C ALA A 8 -22.98 -6.07 -14.00
N ILE A 9 -22.80 -5.60 -12.76
CA ILE A 9 -21.51 -5.10 -12.26
C ILE A 9 -20.48 -6.23 -12.22
N SER A 10 -20.85 -7.42 -11.74
CA SER A 10 -20.00 -8.60 -11.71
C SER A 10 -19.56 -9.02 -13.11
N SER A 11 -20.49 -9.01 -14.07
CA SER A 11 -20.19 -9.29 -15.47
C SER A 11 -19.22 -8.25 -16.05
N ALA A 12 -19.46 -6.96 -15.82
CA ALA A 12 -18.57 -5.89 -16.25
C ALA A 12 -17.16 -6.00 -15.65
N ALA A 13 -17.07 -6.32 -14.35
CA ALA A 13 -15.79 -6.54 -13.68
C ALA A 13 -15.01 -7.72 -14.27
N SER A 14 -15.72 -8.79 -14.65
CA SER A 14 -15.11 -9.96 -15.31
C SER A 14 -14.53 -9.60 -16.69
N TYR A 15 -15.23 -8.78 -17.48
CA TYR A 15 -14.70 -8.28 -18.76
C TYR A 15 -13.48 -7.36 -18.57
N LEU A 16 -13.50 -6.47 -17.56
CA LEU A 16 -12.34 -5.64 -17.24
C LEU A 16 -11.12 -6.48 -16.85
N ALA A 17 -11.31 -7.59 -16.10
CA ALA A 17 -10.23 -8.51 -15.76
C ALA A 17 -9.64 -9.21 -17.00
N ILE A 18 -10.48 -9.59 -17.97
CA ILE A 18 -10.01 -10.13 -19.26
C ILE A 18 -9.22 -9.06 -20.03
N GLY A 19 -9.72 -7.81 -20.03
CA GLY A 19 -9.01 -6.67 -20.63
C GLY A 19 -7.61 -6.47 -20.05
N ASP A 20 -7.43 -6.62 -18.73
CA ASP A 20 -6.13 -6.53 -18.05
C ASP A 20 -5.15 -7.65 -18.48
N ILE A 21 -5.66 -8.88 -18.67
CA ILE A 21 -4.85 -9.99 -19.20
C ILE A 21 -4.37 -9.69 -20.63
N ILE A 22 -5.26 -9.19 -21.49
CA ILE A 22 -4.93 -8.80 -22.87
C ILE A 22 -3.93 -7.64 -22.87
N GLU A 23 -4.13 -6.63 -22.04
CA GLU A 23 -3.19 -5.52 -21.90
C GLU A 23 -1.80 -6.02 -21.50
N LYS A 24 -1.71 -6.93 -20.51
CA LYS A 24 -0.44 -7.54 -20.11
C LYS A 24 0.23 -8.24 -21.29
N GLN A 25 -0.51 -8.98 -22.11
CA GLN A 25 0.01 -9.66 -23.29
C GLN A 25 0.56 -8.67 -24.32
N ILE A 26 -0.18 -7.58 -24.60
CA ILE A 26 0.26 -6.49 -25.50
C ILE A 26 1.58 -5.88 -25.00
N ARG A 27 1.67 -5.58 -23.69
CA ARG A 27 2.85 -4.95 -23.09
C ARG A 27 4.06 -5.87 -23.00
N THR A 28 3.85 -7.17 -22.83
CA THR A 28 4.93 -8.15 -22.68
C THR A 28 5.53 -8.52 -24.04
N ASP A 29 4.69 -8.83 -25.03
CA ASP A 29 5.13 -9.38 -26.31
C ASP A 29 5.15 -8.34 -27.44
N GLY A 30 4.65 -7.12 -27.19
CA GLY A 30 4.53 -6.08 -28.21
C GLY A 30 3.48 -6.39 -29.29
N ASN A 31 2.53 -7.29 -29.01
CA ASN A 31 1.53 -7.71 -29.99
C ASN A 31 0.36 -6.72 -30.08
N TRP A 32 0.55 -5.64 -30.84
CA TRP A 32 -0.44 -4.58 -31.03
C TRP A 32 -1.68 -4.99 -31.85
N SER A 33 -1.70 -6.18 -32.45
CA SER A 33 -2.90 -6.68 -33.15
C SER A 33 -4.09 -6.89 -32.21
N LEU A 34 -3.83 -7.11 -30.91
CA LEU A 34 -4.83 -7.35 -29.87
C LEU A 34 -5.50 -6.05 -29.37
N LEU A 35 -5.16 -4.88 -29.90
CA LEU A 35 -5.77 -3.60 -29.47
C LEU A 35 -7.28 -3.58 -29.67
N ASN A 36 -7.78 -4.19 -30.73
CA ASN A 36 -9.22 -4.30 -30.98
C ASN A 36 -9.91 -5.14 -29.91
N ASP A 37 -9.32 -6.27 -29.54
CA ASP A 37 -9.83 -7.14 -28.49
C ASP A 37 -9.79 -6.43 -27.13
N GLN A 38 -8.69 -5.74 -26.83
CA GLN A 38 -8.56 -4.92 -25.62
C GLN A 38 -9.69 -3.86 -25.55
N ALA A 39 -9.97 -3.15 -26.64
CA ALA A 39 -11.03 -2.13 -26.68
C ALA A 39 -12.43 -2.73 -26.40
N ILE A 40 -12.70 -3.92 -26.94
CA ILE A 40 -13.97 -4.62 -26.71
C ILE A 40 -14.12 -4.98 -25.22
N PHE A 41 -13.10 -5.60 -24.62
CA PHE A 41 -13.20 -6.10 -23.24
C PHE A 41 -13.02 -5.01 -22.17
N SER A 42 -12.24 -3.96 -22.43
CA SER A 42 -11.99 -2.88 -21.47
C SER A 42 -13.05 -1.77 -21.51
N VAL A 43 -13.69 -1.53 -22.67
CA VAL A 43 -14.63 -0.42 -22.84
C VAL A 43 -16.02 -0.90 -23.24
N VAL A 44 -16.16 -1.55 -24.39
CA VAL A 44 -17.47 -1.79 -25.02
C VAL A 44 -18.33 -2.75 -24.20
N ALA A 45 -17.82 -3.94 -23.87
CA ALA A 45 -18.56 -4.96 -23.16
C ALA A 45 -18.93 -4.53 -21.72
N PRO A 46 -18.01 -3.96 -20.90
CA PRO A 46 -18.38 -3.41 -19.60
C PRO A 46 -19.44 -2.31 -19.72
N ALA A 47 -19.27 -1.35 -20.64
CA ALA A 47 -20.20 -0.24 -20.83
C ALA A 47 -21.61 -0.73 -21.21
N GLU A 48 -21.71 -1.77 -22.04
CA GLU A 48 -23.00 -2.36 -22.41
C GLU A 48 -23.70 -2.98 -21.20
N LYS A 49 -22.96 -3.66 -20.32
CA LYS A 49 -23.52 -4.30 -19.10
C LYS A 49 -23.98 -3.27 -18.08
N VAL A 50 -23.23 -2.19 -17.86
CA VAL A 50 -23.56 -1.15 -16.87
C VAL A 50 -24.19 0.12 -17.47
N LYS A 51 -24.72 0.04 -18.70
CA LYS A 51 -25.35 1.17 -19.38
C LYS A 51 -26.46 1.79 -18.54
N GLY A 52 -26.51 3.12 -18.51
CA GLY A 52 -27.51 3.86 -17.76
C GLY A 52 -27.04 5.27 -17.46
N TYR A 53 -27.73 5.90 -16.52
CA TYR A 53 -27.41 7.24 -16.07
C TYR A 53 -26.19 7.23 -15.14
N LEU A 54 -25.15 7.96 -15.51
CA LEU A 54 -23.98 8.16 -14.67
C LEU A 54 -24.34 9.11 -13.52
N LYS A 55 -24.31 8.60 -12.28
CA LYS A 55 -24.50 9.45 -11.10
C LYS A 55 -23.19 10.19 -10.79
N GLY A 56 -23.15 11.48 -11.04
CA GLY A 56 -21.97 12.33 -10.85
C GLY A 56 -21.11 12.46 -12.11
N ALA A 57 -19.94 13.07 -11.97
CA ALA A 57 -18.98 13.23 -13.07
C ALA A 57 -17.99 12.06 -13.12
N ALA A 58 -17.46 11.77 -14.32
CA ALA A 58 -16.33 10.86 -14.47
C ALA A 58 -15.13 11.41 -13.70
N GLN A 59 -14.65 10.64 -12.71
CA GLN A 59 -13.49 11.01 -11.92
C GLN A 59 -12.20 10.54 -12.61
N PHE A 60 -11.11 11.26 -12.36
CA PHE A 60 -9.79 10.84 -12.82
C PHE A 60 -9.43 9.46 -12.21
N PRO A 61 -8.85 8.53 -12.99
CA PRO A 61 -8.46 7.21 -12.48
C PRO A 61 -7.49 7.31 -11.31
N GLN A 62 -7.92 6.82 -10.15
CA GLN A 62 -7.09 6.83 -8.92
C GLN A 62 -5.96 5.79 -8.95
N TRP A 63 -5.93 4.92 -9.95
CA TRP A 63 -4.93 3.85 -10.09
C TRP A 63 -3.50 4.40 -10.16
N PHE A 64 -3.26 5.50 -10.89
CA PHE A 64 -1.92 6.09 -11.02
C PHE A 64 -1.33 6.52 -9.67
N GLY A 65 -2.14 7.17 -8.83
CA GLY A 65 -1.71 7.55 -7.48
C GLY A 65 -1.41 6.35 -6.61
N LYS A 66 -2.25 5.30 -6.68
CA LYS A 66 -2.06 4.05 -5.94
C LYS A 66 -0.80 3.29 -6.40
N ASN A 67 -0.55 3.23 -7.70
CA ASN A 67 0.63 2.60 -8.28
C ASN A 67 1.93 3.32 -7.83
N SER A 68 1.94 4.65 -7.88
CA SER A 68 3.08 5.44 -7.37
C SER A 68 3.32 5.21 -5.88
N LYS A 69 2.25 5.15 -5.08
CA LYS A 69 2.32 4.85 -3.64
C LYS A 69 2.86 3.43 -3.38
N GLN A 70 2.41 2.43 -4.14
CA GLN A 70 2.92 1.07 -4.07
C GLN A 70 4.43 1.02 -4.36
N ASN A 71 4.90 1.74 -5.39
CA ASN A 71 6.33 1.82 -5.71
C ASN A 71 7.16 2.55 -4.64
N LYS A 72 6.58 3.54 -3.96
CA LYS A 72 7.21 4.18 -2.78
C LYS A 72 7.41 3.15 -1.66
N PHE A 73 6.34 2.44 -1.30
CA PHE A 73 6.36 1.44 -0.23
C PHE A 73 7.27 0.26 -0.53
N SER A 74 7.33 -0.20 -1.78
CA SER A 74 8.26 -1.26 -2.17
C SER A 74 9.73 -0.85 -1.99
N ARG A 75 10.06 0.43 -2.23
CA ARG A 75 11.43 0.95 -2.02
C ARG A 75 11.76 1.04 -0.53
N MET A 76 10.86 1.59 0.27
CA MET A 76 11.01 1.66 1.74
C MET A 76 11.23 0.28 2.36
N LEU A 77 10.39 -0.70 2.00
CA LEU A 77 10.54 -2.08 2.48
C LEU A 77 11.86 -2.71 2.07
N GLY A 78 12.38 -2.39 0.88
CA GLY A 78 13.70 -2.83 0.44
C GLY A 78 14.82 -2.26 1.29
N GLN A 79 14.79 -0.97 1.62
CA GLN A 79 15.79 -0.33 2.48
C GLN A 79 15.78 -0.92 3.89
N ILE A 80 14.59 -1.02 4.51
CA ILE A 80 14.45 -1.60 5.84
C ILE A 80 14.91 -3.06 5.88
N GLN A 81 14.62 -3.84 4.83
CA GLN A 81 15.10 -5.22 4.73
C GLN A 81 16.64 -5.26 4.68
N MET A 82 17.29 -4.37 3.94
CA MET A 82 18.74 -4.31 3.86
C MET A 82 19.38 -4.00 5.22
N HIS A 83 18.81 -3.06 5.99
CA HIS A 83 19.31 -2.74 7.33
C HIS A 83 19.08 -3.89 8.33
N THR A 84 17.93 -4.57 8.26
CA THR A 84 17.56 -5.60 9.25
C THR A 84 18.05 -7.01 8.94
N CYS A 85 18.57 -7.27 7.73
CA CYS A 85 18.89 -8.63 7.24
C CYS A 85 19.85 -9.44 8.12
N LEU A 86 20.73 -8.79 8.89
CA LEU A 86 21.68 -9.46 9.80
C LEU A 86 21.03 -9.95 11.10
N LYS A 87 19.87 -9.39 11.46
CA LYS A 87 19.15 -9.67 12.71
C LYS A 87 17.84 -10.41 12.50
N ILE A 88 17.25 -10.27 11.31
CA ILE A 88 15.94 -10.80 10.98
C ILE A 88 16.03 -11.59 9.69
N SER A 89 15.58 -12.84 9.73
CA SER A 89 15.34 -13.63 8.53
C SER A 89 13.92 -13.35 8.02
N CYS A 90 13.78 -12.39 7.11
CA CYS A 90 12.48 -12.08 6.50
C CYS A 90 12.63 -11.60 5.05
N ASN A 91 11.56 -11.76 4.27
CA ASN A 91 11.40 -11.10 2.97
C ASN A 91 10.58 -9.80 3.13
N THR A 92 10.57 -8.93 2.13
CA THR A 92 9.83 -7.65 2.16
C THR A 92 8.35 -7.80 2.50
N LYS A 93 7.69 -8.87 2.04
CA LYS A 93 6.26 -9.13 2.29
C LYS A 93 6.01 -9.55 3.74
N SER A 94 6.78 -10.50 4.23
CA SER A 94 6.73 -10.97 5.63
C SER A 94 7.08 -9.84 6.58
N PHE A 95 8.07 -9.00 6.24
CA PHE A 95 8.35 -7.81 7.03
C PHE A 95 7.12 -6.90 7.15
N ASN A 96 6.50 -6.57 6.02
CA ASN A 96 5.35 -5.66 5.99
C ASN A 96 4.13 -6.20 6.76
N LEU A 97 3.84 -7.49 6.63
CA LEU A 97 2.65 -8.10 7.23
C LEU A 97 2.85 -8.45 8.71
N ASP A 98 4.00 -9.00 9.08
CA ASP A 98 4.21 -9.60 10.39
C ASP A 98 5.07 -8.73 11.32
N TYR A 99 6.14 -8.13 10.78
CA TYR A 99 7.13 -7.43 11.60
C TYR A 99 6.81 -5.94 11.78
N ALA A 100 6.41 -5.24 10.72
CA ALA A 100 6.19 -3.80 10.74
C ALA A 100 5.20 -3.37 11.85
N PRO A 101 4.05 -4.05 12.07
CA PRO A 101 3.16 -3.72 13.18
C PRO A 101 3.81 -3.89 14.56
N VAL A 102 4.67 -4.91 14.73
CA VAL A 102 5.39 -5.15 15.99
C VAL A 102 6.45 -4.09 16.22
N PHE A 103 7.20 -3.71 15.17
CA PHE A 103 8.17 -2.62 15.22
C PHE A 103 7.51 -1.31 15.62
N ARG A 104 6.40 -0.96 14.97
CA ARG A 104 5.60 0.22 15.33
C ARG A 104 5.27 0.24 16.81
N GLU A 105 4.78 -0.88 17.36
CA GLU A 105 4.42 -0.97 18.77
C GLU A 105 5.64 -0.86 19.69
N LYS A 106 6.78 -1.46 19.31
CA LYS A 106 8.04 -1.39 20.07
C LYS A 106 8.66 0.00 20.07
N LEU A 107 8.48 0.76 18.99
CA LEU A 107 8.96 2.14 18.84
C LEU A 107 8.01 3.15 19.51
N LEU A 108 6.70 3.01 19.35
CA LEU A 108 5.73 3.98 19.87
C LEU A 108 5.39 3.79 21.36
N LYS A 109 5.28 2.54 21.86
CA LYS A 109 4.87 2.30 23.26
C LYS A 109 5.80 2.98 24.28
N PRO A 110 7.13 2.91 24.15
CA PRO A 110 8.02 3.59 25.10
C PRO A 110 7.82 5.10 25.09
N LEU A 111 7.63 5.71 23.90
CA LEU A 111 7.43 7.15 23.74
C LEU A 111 6.12 7.65 24.34
N LEU A 112 5.08 6.81 24.32
CA LEU A 112 3.79 7.13 24.93
C LEU A 112 3.80 6.94 26.46
N LYS A 113 4.54 5.96 26.98
CA LYS A 113 4.51 5.59 28.40
C LYS A 113 5.45 6.41 29.29
N SER A 114 6.65 6.75 28.82
CA SER A 114 7.67 7.44 29.62
C SER A 114 8.28 8.59 28.85
N GLU A 115 8.30 9.79 29.44
CA GLU A 115 8.88 10.97 28.79
C GLU A 115 10.41 10.97 28.80
N LYS A 116 11.03 10.44 29.87
CA LYS A 116 12.48 10.47 30.08
C LYS A 116 13.19 9.25 29.48
N ASP A 117 12.67 8.04 29.74
CA ASP A 117 13.31 6.79 29.29
C ASP A 117 12.75 6.26 27.96
N GLY A 118 11.62 6.80 27.50
CA GLY A 118 10.97 6.41 26.25
C GLY A 118 11.86 6.57 25.01
N PRO A 119 12.47 7.76 24.78
CA PRO A 119 13.38 7.96 23.66
C PRO A 119 14.57 7.00 23.68
N ARG A 120 15.21 6.80 24.84
CA ARG A 120 16.35 5.89 24.97
C ARG A 120 15.98 4.45 24.65
N THR A 121 14.82 4.00 25.12
CA THR A 121 14.34 2.63 24.83
C THR A 121 14.07 2.43 23.35
N SER A 122 13.47 3.43 22.69
CA SER A 122 13.17 3.39 21.25
C SER A 122 14.45 3.44 20.42
N PHE A 123 15.41 4.28 20.81
CA PHE A 123 16.74 4.34 20.22
C PHE A 123 17.49 3.01 20.33
N ASN A 124 17.43 2.34 21.48
CA ASN A 124 18.05 1.02 21.65
C ASN A 124 17.45 -0.03 20.69
N VAL A 125 16.14 0.06 20.38
CA VAL A 125 15.51 -0.81 19.37
C VAL A 125 16.06 -0.51 17.98
N LEU A 126 16.17 0.77 17.61
CA LEU A 126 16.75 1.15 16.32
C LEU A 126 18.18 0.65 16.19
N GLN A 127 19.01 0.88 17.22
CA GLN A 127 20.40 0.45 17.26
C GLN A 127 20.55 -1.08 17.21
N TYR A 128 19.67 -1.84 17.87
CA TYR A 128 19.75 -3.30 17.88
C TYR A 128 19.49 -3.92 16.49
N TYR A 129 18.62 -3.29 15.70
CA TYR A 129 18.24 -3.75 14.36
C TYR A 129 18.94 -2.98 13.23
N ASP A 130 19.97 -2.19 13.57
CA ASP A 130 20.73 -1.36 12.63
C ASP A 130 19.85 -0.40 11.80
N LEU A 131 18.73 0.05 12.38
CA LEU A 131 17.76 0.94 11.76
C LEU A 131 18.12 2.41 11.98
N THR A 132 17.84 3.22 10.97
CA THR A 132 17.98 4.67 11.01
C THR A 132 16.70 5.36 11.50
N LYS A 133 16.78 6.67 11.73
CA LYS A 133 15.61 7.50 12.01
C LYS A 133 14.62 7.53 10.84
N GLU A 134 15.14 7.51 9.61
CA GLU A 134 14.32 7.48 8.40
C GLU A 134 13.53 6.16 8.32
N ASP A 135 14.16 5.03 8.67
CA ASP A 135 13.47 3.74 8.72
C ASP A 135 12.34 3.72 9.76
N MET A 136 12.52 4.41 10.89
CA MET A 136 11.47 4.57 11.88
C MET A 136 10.24 5.26 11.27
N ASP A 137 10.45 6.39 10.60
CA ASP A 137 9.37 7.15 9.95
C ASP A 137 8.71 6.33 8.82
N ASP A 138 9.51 5.59 8.05
CA ASP A 138 9.02 4.68 7.01
C ASP A 138 8.16 3.55 7.59
N ILE A 139 8.57 2.93 8.70
CA ILE A 139 7.78 1.90 9.40
C ILE A 139 6.45 2.48 9.90
N LEU A 140 6.47 3.71 10.42
CA LEU A 140 5.25 4.40 10.86
C LEU A 140 4.30 4.67 9.68
N GLU A 141 4.83 5.08 8.52
CA GLU A 141 4.02 5.29 7.32
C GLU A 141 3.45 3.97 6.76
N LEU A 142 4.26 2.90 6.73
CA LEU A 142 3.86 1.57 6.24
C LEU A 142 2.71 0.96 7.06
N THR A 143 2.67 1.26 8.35
CA THR A 143 1.68 0.72 9.30
C THR A 143 0.46 1.61 9.50
N GLN A 144 0.33 2.69 8.71
CA GLN A 144 -0.82 3.58 8.75
C GLN A 144 -1.91 3.11 7.78
N TYR A 145 -3.02 2.59 8.33
CA TYR A 145 -4.17 2.15 7.54
C TYR A 145 -5.24 3.25 7.45
N PRO A 146 -6.02 3.32 6.34
CA PRO A 146 -6.97 4.41 6.06
C PRO A 146 -7.95 4.74 7.19
N ASP A 147 -8.44 3.73 7.91
CA ASP A 147 -9.46 3.89 8.97
C ASP A 147 -8.88 3.81 10.39
N THR A 148 -7.55 3.86 10.54
CA THR A 148 -6.89 3.75 11.85
C THR A 148 -6.43 5.12 12.36
N LYS A 149 -6.73 5.42 13.64
CA LYS A 149 -6.24 6.63 14.30
C LYS A 149 -4.72 6.55 14.44
N ASP A 150 -4.03 7.55 13.89
CA ASP A 150 -2.58 7.61 14.01
C ASP A 150 -2.18 7.77 15.49
N SER A 151 -1.46 6.78 16.00
CA SER A 151 -0.97 6.79 17.38
C SER A 151 0.27 7.66 17.53
N PHE A 152 0.98 7.92 16.42
CA PHE A 152 2.14 8.80 16.38
C PHE A 152 1.76 10.27 16.59
N SER A 153 0.59 10.71 16.12
CA SER A 153 0.04 12.04 16.40
C SER A 153 -0.03 12.43 17.89
N LYS A 154 -0.01 11.44 18.81
CA LYS A 154 -0.01 11.67 20.28
C LYS A 154 1.40 11.80 20.88
N VAL A 155 2.44 11.47 20.11
CA VAL A 155 3.83 11.60 20.54
C VAL A 155 4.25 13.07 20.37
N SER A 156 4.83 13.67 21.42
CA SER A 156 5.28 15.06 21.33
C SER A 156 6.56 15.18 20.50
N THR A 157 6.66 16.24 19.69
CA THR A 157 7.82 16.50 18.82
C THR A 157 9.15 16.48 19.59
N LYS A 158 9.16 16.93 20.84
CA LYS A 158 10.32 16.89 21.73
C LYS A 158 10.87 15.47 21.93
N LYS A 159 10.00 14.45 22.04
CA LYS A 159 10.39 13.05 22.24
C LYS A 159 10.99 12.45 20.97
N THR A 160 10.45 12.80 19.81
CA THR A 160 10.96 12.37 18.50
C THR A 160 12.30 13.01 18.16
N SER A 161 12.54 14.26 18.57
CA SER A 161 13.83 14.94 18.37
C SER A 161 14.95 14.44 19.28
N ALA A 162 14.61 13.76 20.39
CA ALA A 162 15.58 13.19 21.33
C ALA A 162 16.11 11.79 20.91
N ILE A 163 15.50 11.20 19.88
CA ILE A 163 15.98 9.99 19.18
C ILE A 163 16.86 10.42 18.01
#